data_AF-A0A2V7WEK8-F1
#
_entry.id   AF-A0A2V7WEK8-F1
#
_cell.length_a   1.000
_cell.length_b   1.000
_cell.length_c   1.000
_cell.angle_alpha   90.00
_cell.angle_beta   90.00
_cell.angle_gamma   90.00
#
_symmetry.space_group_name_H-M   'P 1'
#
loop_
_entity.id
_entity.type
_entity.pdbx_description
1 polymer ?
#
loop_
_entity_poly.entity_id
_entity_poly.type
_entity_poly.pdbx_seq_one_letter_code
_entity_poly.pdbx_strand_id
1 'polypeptide(L)'
;MTGNAECQDPLVLDLNGDGIHTTGTSELVWFDMDGDGKPEQTAWTDPATAEGFLYLDLDHKNRVTSGRELFGVGTVMPDGSRGHDGFAALAVYDLAAHGGNGDGILDANDAVWNRLRIWVDASHDGICDPNETGPIHKYGVEQIDIAAASMNAVDDSGNLHAMASTYRHRTKGDTIQAIGFLRAR
;
A
#
# COMPACT_ATOMS: atom_id res chain seq x y z
N MET A 1 3.24 28.92 7.54
CA MET A 1 3.99 27.65 7.64
C MET A 1 2.99 26.55 7.94
N THR A 2 2.36 26.01 6.90
CA THR A 2 1.51 24.82 7.01
C THR A 2 2.45 23.66 6.77
N GLY A 3 2.85 22.98 7.85
CA GLY A 3 3.65 21.76 7.73
C GLY A 3 2.91 20.82 6.80
N ASN A 4 3.58 20.40 5.73
CA ASN A 4 3.12 19.32 4.88
C ASN A 4 2.73 18.18 5.81
N ALA A 5 1.45 17.83 5.86
CA ALA A 5 1.09 16.50 6.33
C ALA A 5 1.85 15.56 5.40
N GLU A 6 2.88 14.89 5.90
CA GLU A 6 3.60 13.88 5.15
C GLU A 6 2.56 12.82 4.76
N CYS A 7 2.16 12.84 3.49
CA CYS A 7 1.26 11.89 2.90
C CYS A 7 1.93 10.53 3.05
N GLN A 8 1.47 9.69 3.99
CA GLN A 8 2.13 8.41 4.26
C GLN A 8 1.91 7.38 3.16
N ASP A 9 0.91 7.67 2.33
CA ASP A 9 0.69 7.14 0.99
C ASP A 9 0.94 5.64 0.78
N PRO A 10 0.45 4.76 1.68
CA PRO A 10 0.46 3.33 1.41
C PRO A 10 -0.17 3.05 0.03
N LEU A 11 0.44 2.13 -0.71
CA LEU A 11 -0.12 1.62 -1.94
C LEU A 11 -1.29 0.69 -1.66
N VAL A 12 -2.47 1.08 -2.14
CA VAL A 12 -3.72 0.35 -2.01
C VAL A 12 -4.18 -0.12 -3.39
N LEU A 13 -4.50 -1.41 -3.51
CA LEU A 13 -5.02 -2.05 -4.72
C LEU A 13 -6.55 -2.11 -4.67
N ASP A 14 -7.17 -1.72 -5.79
CA ASP A 14 -8.58 -2.01 -6.08
C ASP A 14 -8.67 -3.47 -6.57
N LEU A 15 -9.10 -4.39 -5.70
CA LEU A 15 -9.15 -5.82 -6.02
C LEU A 15 -10.45 -6.23 -6.71
N ASN A 16 -11.54 -5.50 -6.50
CA ASN A 16 -12.86 -5.87 -6.99
C ASN A 16 -13.21 -5.18 -8.34
N GLY A 17 -12.49 -4.09 -8.70
CA GLY A 17 -12.60 -3.33 -9.95
C GLY A 17 -13.69 -2.26 -9.92
N ASP A 18 -14.14 -1.82 -8.74
CA ASP A 18 -15.15 -0.78 -8.58
C ASP A 18 -14.61 0.56 -8.07
N GLY A 19 -13.28 0.70 -8.02
CA GLY A 19 -12.58 1.86 -7.50
C GLY A 19 -11.92 1.58 -6.15
N ILE A 20 -11.21 2.58 -5.61
CA ILE A 20 -10.71 2.54 -4.24
C ILE A 20 -11.76 3.22 -3.36
N HIS A 21 -12.29 2.50 -2.38
CA HIS A 21 -13.21 3.05 -1.38
C HIS A 21 -12.51 3.12 -0.02
N THR A 22 -12.80 4.20 0.70
CA THR A 22 -12.17 4.51 1.99
C THR A 22 -13.21 5.01 2.98
N THR A 23 -12.92 4.86 4.26
CA THR A 23 -13.72 5.42 5.35
C THR A 23 -13.20 6.78 5.78
N GLY A 24 -14.10 7.63 6.29
CA GLY A 24 -13.76 8.93 6.85
C GLY A 24 -13.46 8.88 8.35
N THR A 25 -13.41 10.05 8.99
CA THR A 25 -13.08 10.17 10.43
C THR A 25 -14.13 9.61 11.40
N SER A 26 -15.26 9.10 10.91
CA SER A 26 -16.26 8.42 11.73
C SER A 26 -15.94 6.96 12.00
N GLU A 27 -15.02 6.35 11.23
CA GLU A 27 -14.73 4.91 11.26
C GLU A 27 -13.21 4.68 11.23
N LEU A 28 -12.53 5.29 12.20
CA LEU A 28 -11.08 5.25 12.34
C LEU A 28 -10.61 3.92 12.94
N VAL A 29 -9.43 3.46 12.52
CA VAL A 29 -8.69 2.34 13.13
C VAL A 29 -7.41 2.84 13.79
N TRP A 30 -6.83 2.03 14.69
CA TRP A 30 -5.53 2.34 15.30
C TRP A 30 -4.42 1.63 14.53
N PHE A 31 -3.53 2.40 13.88
CA PHE A 31 -2.40 1.84 13.15
C PHE A 31 -1.20 2.79 13.18
N ASP A 32 0.01 2.24 13.28
CA ASP A 32 1.26 3.00 13.20
C ASP A 32 1.64 3.20 11.72
N MET A 33 1.00 4.18 11.07
CA MET A 33 1.13 4.39 9.62
C MET A 33 2.50 4.95 9.21
N ASP A 34 3.16 5.75 10.06
CA ASP A 34 4.49 6.31 9.76
C ASP A 34 5.66 5.51 10.33
N GLY A 35 5.37 4.46 11.08
CA GLY A 35 6.38 3.55 11.60
C GLY A 35 7.23 4.16 12.69
N ASP A 36 6.72 5.14 13.45
CA ASP A 36 7.43 5.74 14.59
C ASP A 36 7.29 4.93 15.90
N GLY A 37 6.47 3.87 15.88
CA GLY A 37 6.19 3.00 17.00
C GLY A 37 4.98 3.41 17.85
N LYS A 38 4.22 4.44 17.46
CA LYS A 38 3.00 4.89 18.15
C LYS A 38 1.81 4.80 17.20
N PRO A 39 0.88 3.86 17.42
CA PRO A 39 -0.35 3.83 16.64
C PRO A 39 -1.16 5.11 16.84
N GLU A 40 -1.67 5.66 15.74
CA GLU A 40 -2.65 6.74 15.74
C GLU A 40 -3.98 6.31 15.14
N GLN A 41 -5.03 7.09 15.42
CA GLN A 41 -6.30 6.91 14.75
C GLN A 41 -6.22 7.46 13.33
N THR A 42 -6.44 6.60 12.35
CA THR A 42 -6.40 6.92 10.93
C THR A 42 -7.66 6.45 10.24
N ALA A 43 -8.10 7.21 9.24
CA ALA A 43 -9.02 6.74 8.22
C ALA A 43 -8.43 5.53 7.50
N TRP A 44 -9.27 4.75 6.84
CA TRP A 44 -8.89 3.41 6.40
C TRP A 44 -9.57 2.99 5.10
N THR A 45 -9.25 1.80 4.60
CA THR A 45 -10.00 1.16 3.50
C THR A 45 -11.40 0.80 3.95
N ASP A 46 -12.38 0.84 3.05
CA ASP A 46 -13.74 0.40 3.37
C ASP A 46 -13.79 -1.15 3.44
N PRO A 47 -14.24 -1.73 4.58
CA PRO A 47 -14.22 -3.18 4.77
C PRO A 47 -15.24 -3.92 3.88
N ALA A 48 -16.18 -3.20 3.25
CA ALA A 48 -17.19 -3.78 2.36
C ALA A 48 -16.68 -4.01 0.94
N THR A 49 -15.57 -3.39 0.53
CA THR A 49 -15.11 -3.29 -0.86
C THR A 49 -13.78 -4.02 -1.13
N ALA A 50 -13.14 -4.56 -0.09
CA ALA A 50 -12.00 -5.47 -0.19
C ALA A 50 -10.76 -4.88 -0.88
N GLU A 51 -10.49 -3.59 -0.67
CA GLU A 51 -9.23 -2.95 -1.00
C GLU A 51 -8.07 -3.61 -0.26
N GLY A 52 -6.92 -3.69 -0.92
CA GLY A 52 -5.75 -4.38 -0.39
C GLY A 52 -4.54 -3.47 -0.23
N PHE A 53 -3.99 -3.39 0.97
CA PHE A 53 -2.67 -2.78 1.18
C PHE A 53 -1.56 -3.68 0.61
N LEU A 54 -0.69 -3.12 -0.22
CA LEU A 54 0.53 -3.78 -0.68
C LEU A 54 1.61 -3.67 0.40
N TYR A 55 2.22 -4.81 0.73
CA TYR A 55 3.30 -4.82 1.71
C TYR A 55 4.35 -5.89 1.44
N LEU A 56 5.51 -5.71 2.06
CA LEU A 56 6.60 -6.67 2.12
C LEU A 56 6.89 -6.99 3.58
N ASP A 57 6.76 -8.27 3.96
CA ASP A 57 7.09 -8.75 5.31
C ASP A 57 8.61 -8.70 5.51
N LEU A 58 9.07 -7.67 6.23
CA LEU A 58 10.50 -7.40 6.44
C LEU A 58 11.03 -8.06 7.71
N ASP A 59 10.16 -8.29 8.70
CA ASP A 59 10.54 -8.83 10.00
C ASP A 59 10.11 -10.29 10.25
N HIS A 60 9.54 -10.93 9.22
CA HIS A 60 9.16 -12.34 9.16
C HIS A 60 8.04 -12.73 10.14
N LYS A 61 7.11 -11.81 10.41
CA LYS A 61 5.94 -12.07 11.26
C LYS A 61 4.75 -12.64 10.50
N ASN A 62 4.83 -12.78 9.18
CA ASN A 62 3.75 -13.20 8.29
C ASN A 62 2.51 -12.27 8.30
N ARG A 63 2.68 -11.04 8.77
CA ARG A 63 1.65 -10.00 8.85
C ARG A 63 2.35 -8.65 8.88
N VAL A 64 1.66 -7.61 8.42
CA VAL A 64 2.12 -6.24 8.62
C VAL A 64 1.83 -5.80 10.06
N THR A 65 2.79 -5.09 10.65
CA THR A 65 2.66 -4.56 12.01
C THR A 65 2.76 -3.04 12.12
N SER A 66 3.23 -2.37 11.06
CA SER A 66 3.30 -0.91 10.94
C SER A 66 3.52 -0.51 9.47
N GLY A 67 3.44 0.78 9.17
CA GLY A 67 3.75 1.35 7.86
C GLY A 67 5.20 1.14 7.39
N ARG A 68 6.08 0.60 8.25
CA ARG A 68 7.44 0.18 7.90
C ARG A 68 7.49 -0.91 6.84
N GLU A 69 6.42 -1.69 6.75
CA GLU A 69 6.29 -2.84 5.84
C GLU A 69 5.33 -2.55 4.68
N LEU A 70 4.47 -1.54 4.81
CA LEU A 70 3.65 -1.01 3.71
C LEU A 70 4.54 -0.24 2.73
N PHE A 71 4.16 -0.21 1.46
CA PHE A 71 4.81 0.66 0.46
C PHE A 71 4.26 2.08 0.54
N GLY A 72 5.01 3.01 1.13
CA GLY A 72 4.67 4.41 1.39
C GLY A 72 5.89 5.15 1.97
N VAL A 73 5.72 6.32 2.56
CA VAL A 73 6.86 7.02 3.21
C VAL A 73 7.39 6.31 4.47
N GLY A 74 6.56 5.48 5.09
CA GLY A 74 6.94 4.67 6.25
C GLY A 74 7.89 3.52 5.89
N THR A 75 7.92 3.08 4.62
CA THR A 75 8.65 1.88 4.18
C THR A 75 10.10 1.93 4.60
N VAL A 76 10.59 0.86 5.22
CA VAL A 76 12.03 0.68 5.43
C VAL A 76 12.65 0.12 4.15
N MET A 77 13.47 0.94 3.51
CA MET A 77 14.18 0.58 2.29
C MET A 77 15.32 -0.42 2.57
N PRO A 78 15.81 -1.16 1.56
CA PRO A 78 16.91 -2.11 1.73
C PRO A 78 18.20 -1.52 2.32
N ASP A 79 18.44 -0.21 2.14
CA ASP A 79 19.58 0.51 2.71
C ASP A 79 19.33 1.05 4.13
N GLY A 80 18.16 0.80 4.70
CA GLY A 80 17.72 1.27 6.01
C GLY A 80 17.14 2.68 6.03
N SER A 81 17.08 3.38 4.89
CA SER A 81 16.39 4.66 4.76
C SER A 81 14.87 4.48 4.73
N ARG A 82 14.13 5.60 4.70
CA ARG A 82 12.68 5.63 4.54
C ARG A 82 12.30 5.89 3.08
N GLY A 83 11.18 5.33 2.64
CA GLY A 83 10.58 5.63 1.34
C GLY A 83 10.29 7.12 1.18
N HIS A 84 10.42 7.62 -0.05
CA HIS A 84 9.98 8.99 -0.39
C HIS A 84 8.47 9.05 -0.64
N ASP A 85 7.95 8.01 -1.28
CA ASP A 85 6.54 7.75 -1.61
C ASP A 85 6.40 6.25 -1.92
N GLY A 86 5.16 5.75 -1.99
CA GLY A 86 4.90 4.32 -2.18
C GLY A 86 5.45 3.73 -3.49
N PHE A 87 5.38 4.47 -4.60
CA PHE A 87 5.86 3.99 -5.89
C PHE A 87 7.38 4.06 -6.03
N ALA A 88 8.02 5.08 -5.45
CA ALA A 88 9.46 5.17 -5.35
C ALA A 88 10.03 4.04 -4.48
N ALA A 89 9.34 3.68 -3.40
CA ALA A 89 9.71 2.52 -2.59
C ALA A 89 9.59 1.21 -3.39
N LEU A 90 8.54 1.08 -4.20
CA LEU A 90 8.33 -0.07 -5.08
C LEU A 90 9.44 -0.18 -6.15
N ALA A 91 9.83 0.94 -6.75
CA ALA A 91 10.82 1.02 -7.83
C ALA A 91 12.19 0.47 -7.46
N VAL A 92 12.57 0.51 -6.18
CA VAL A 92 13.86 -0.04 -5.73
C VAL A 92 13.97 -1.52 -6.01
N TYR A 93 12.86 -2.26 -5.98
CA TYR A 93 12.88 -3.71 -6.18
C TYR A 93 12.96 -4.15 -7.64
N ASP A 94 12.72 -3.25 -8.60
CA ASP A 94 12.95 -3.48 -10.03
C ASP A 94 14.45 -3.29 -10.40
N LEU A 95 15.22 -2.61 -9.55
CA LEU A 95 16.65 -2.45 -9.79
C LEU A 95 17.36 -3.80 -9.69
N ALA A 96 18.29 -4.06 -10.62
CA ALA A 96 19.12 -5.27 -10.64
C ALA A 96 19.87 -5.52 -9.31
N ALA A 97 20.22 -4.45 -8.57
CA ALA A 97 20.84 -4.54 -7.25
C ALA A 97 19.94 -5.24 -6.20
N HIS A 98 18.64 -5.26 -6.42
CA HIS A 98 17.62 -5.89 -5.57
C HIS A 98 16.94 -7.10 -6.24
N GLY A 99 17.52 -7.57 -7.35
CA GLY A 99 17.07 -8.76 -8.06
C GLY A 99 15.91 -8.53 -9.01
N GLY A 100 15.67 -7.29 -9.43
CA GLY A 100 14.78 -6.97 -10.54
C GLY A 100 15.51 -6.90 -11.90
N ASN A 101 14.78 -6.53 -12.94
CA ASN A 101 15.28 -6.53 -14.32
C ASN A 101 15.33 -5.13 -14.98
N GLY A 102 14.75 -4.10 -14.36
CA GLY A 102 14.75 -2.72 -14.82
C GLY A 102 13.77 -2.44 -15.96
N ASP A 103 12.70 -3.22 -16.10
CA ASP A 103 11.70 -3.08 -17.17
C ASP A 103 10.54 -2.15 -16.79
N GLY A 104 10.54 -1.61 -15.56
CA GLY A 104 9.55 -0.66 -15.07
C GLY A 104 8.27 -1.31 -14.56
N ILE A 105 8.28 -2.63 -14.39
CA ILE A 105 7.18 -3.39 -13.80
C ILE A 105 7.71 -4.25 -12.66
N LEU A 106 6.85 -4.64 -11.73
CA LEU A 106 7.13 -5.76 -10.83
C LEU A 106 6.26 -6.94 -11.23
N ASP A 107 6.90 -8.04 -11.60
CA ASP A 107 6.24 -9.30 -11.92
C ASP A 107 7.08 -10.52 -11.50
N ALA A 108 6.70 -11.71 -11.95
CA ALA A 108 7.38 -12.96 -11.59
C ALA A 108 8.88 -13.04 -12.01
N ASN A 109 9.38 -12.11 -12.82
CA ASN A 109 10.78 -12.00 -13.19
C ASN A 109 11.63 -11.28 -12.12
N ASP A 110 11.00 -10.63 -11.14
CA ASP A 110 11.68 -9.93 -10.05
C ASP A 110 11.75 -10.77 -8.78
N ALA A 111 12.91 -10.78 -8.13
CA ALA A 111 13.14 -11.58 -6.92
C ALA A 111 12.19 -11.23 -5.76
N VAL A 112 11.69 -10.00 -5.70
CA VAL A 112 10.74 -9.56 -4.66
C VAL A 112 9.35 -10.16 -4.83
N TRP A 113 8.95 -10.55 -6.04
CA TRP A 113 7.55 -10.81 -6.39
C TRP A 113 6.88 -11.85 -5.49
N ASN A 114 7.55 -12.97 -5.27
CA ASN A 114 7.04 -14.05 -4.43
C ASN A 114 7.00 -13.72 -2.94
N ARG A 115 7.56 -12.57 -2.54
CA ARG A 115 7.55 -12.05 -1.17
C ARG A 115 6.50 -10.96 -0.96
N LEU A 116 5.97 -10.38 -2.05
CA LEU A 116 4.90 -9.39 -1.96
C LEU A 116 3.62 -10.04 -1.46
N ARG A 117 2.93 -9.29 -0.61
CA ARG A 117 1.71 -9.73 0.06
C ARG A 117 0.68 -8.61 0.01
N ILE A 118 -0.58 -9.02 0.13
CA ILE A 118 -1.71 -8.11 0.23
C ILE A 118 -2.37 -8.33 1.59
N TRP A 119 -2.76 -7.23 2.23
CA TRP A 119 -3.59 -7.23 3.44
C TRP A 119 -4.92 -6.55 3.13
N VAL A 120 -6.01 -7.29 3.31
CA VAL A 120 -7.38 -6.78 3.26
C VAL A 120 -7.95 -6.83 4.66
N ASP A 121 -8.03 -5.68 5.32
CA ASP A 121 -8.58 -5.56 6.67
C ASP A 121 -10.12 -5.64 6.64
N ALA A 122 -10.63 -6.87 6.58
CA ALA A 122 -12.07 -7.13 6.50
C ALA A 122 -12.77 -6.96 7.85
N SER A 123 -12.02 -7.06 8.95
CA SER A 123 -12.53 -6.84 10.30
C SER A 123 -12.60 -5.37 10.70
N HIS A 124 -11.85 -4.51 10.01
CA HIS A 124 -11.77 -3.06 10.20
C HIS A 124 -11.25 -2.67 11.59
N ASP A 125 -10.22 -3.38 12.07
CA ASP A 125 -9.65 -3.13 13.39
C ASP A 125 -8.19 -2.64 13.35
N GLY A 126 -7.60 -2.51 12.16
CA GLY A 126 -6.21 -2.10 11.94
C GLY A 126 -5.19 -3.18 12.31
N ILE A 127 -5.62 -4.42 12.54
CA ILE A 127 -4.75 -5.54 12.90
C ILE A 127 -4.72 -6.54 11.74
N CYS A 128 -3.55 -6.75 11.14
CA CYS A 128 -3.40 -7.75 10.10
C CYS A 128 -3.50 -9.17 10.68
N ASP A 129 -4.70 -9.75 10.64
CA ASP A 129 -4.94 -11.12 11.05
C ASP A 129 -4.48 -12.14 9.98
N PRO A 130 -4.11 -13.37 10.38
CA PRO A 130 -3.59 -14.37 9.44
C PRO A 130 -4.53 -14.75 8.27
N ASN A 131 -5.84 -14.59 8.44
CA ASN A 131 -6.86 -14.85 7.42
C ASN A 131 -7.11 -13.64 6.48
N GLU A 132 -6.64 -12.46 6.85
CA GLU A 132 -6.81 -11.20 6.11
C GLU A 132 -5.68 -10.92 5.12
N THR A 133 -4.61 -11.71 5.18
CA THR A 133 -3.45 -11.55 4.32
C THR A 133 -3.12 -12.79 3.50
N GLY A 134 -2.40 -12.59 2.41
CA GLY A 134 -1.88 -13.66 1.59
C GLY A 134 -0.83 -13.18 0.60
N PRO A 135 -0.18 -14.11 -0.11
CA PRO A 135 0.75 -13.76 -1.17
C PRO A 135 0.00 -13.09 -2.33
N ILE A 136 0.66 -12.16 -3.01
CA ILE A 136 0.07 -11.32 -4.07
C ILE A 136 -0.70 -12.11 -5.15
N HIS A 137 -0.17 -13.26 -5.57
CA HIS A 137 -0.77 -14.12 -6.59
C HIS A 137 -2.11 -14.76 -6.16
N LYS A 138 -2.39 -14.87 -4.85
CA LYS A 138 -3.69 -15.34 -4.32
C LYS A 138 -4.82 -14.40 -4.75
N TYR A 139 -4.52 -13.12 -4.91
CA TYR A 139 -5.45 -12.05 -5.29
C TYR A 139 -5.44 -11.78 -6.80
N GLY A 140 -4.90 -12.72 -7.60
CA GLY A 140 -4.98 -12.65 -9.06
C GLY A 140 -4.13 -11.57 -9.73
N VAL A 141 -3.32 -10.82 -8.97
CA VAL A 141 -2.35 -9.85 -9.48
C VAL A 141 -1.21 -10.57 -10.18
N GLU A 142 -0.88 -10.15 -11.40
CA GLU A 142 0.16 -10.74 -12.25
C GLU A 142 1.35 -9.80 -12.50
N GLN A 143 1.13 -8.49 -12.39
CA GLN A 143 2.12 -7.44 -12.61
C GLN A 143 1.64 -6.15 -11.96
N ILE A 144 2.55 -5.34 -11.44
CA ILE A 144 2.30 -3.94 -11.05
C ILE A 144 3.16 -3.01 -11.92
N ASP A 145 2.57 -1.95 -12.48
CA ASP A 145 3.32 -0.91 -13.16
C ASP A 145 3.91 0.06 -12.13
N ILE A 146 5.20 0.35 -12.25
CA ILE A 146 5.92 1.23 -11.28
C ILE A 146 5.68 2.70 -11.62
N ALA A 147 5.53 3.02 -12.91
CA ALA A 147 5.28 4.37 -13.37
C ALA A 147 3.90 4.84 -12.90
N ALA A 148 3.89 5.84 -12.01
CA ALA A 148 2.67 6.41 -11.46
C ALA A 148 2.50 7.87 -11.88
N ALA A 149 1.24 8.28 -12.06
CA ALA A 149 0.86 9.65 -12.34
C ALA A 149 0.35 10.33 -11.06
N SER A 150 0.70 11.59 -10.86
CA SER A 150 0.09 12.40 -9.81
C SER A 150 -1.40 12.58 -10.07
N MET A 151 -2.22 12.29 -9.07
CA MET A 151 -3.68 12.45 -9.12
C MET A 151 -4.13 13.66 -8.29
N ASN A 152 -3.64 13.77 -7.04
CA ASN A 152 -3.99 14.84 -6.10
C ASN A 152 -5.50 15.09 -5.96
N ALA A 153 -6.29 14.02 -5.90
CA ALA A 153 -7.73 14.07 -5.73
C ALA A 153 -8.10 13.75 -4.27
N VAL A 154 -9.16 14.33 -3.76
CA VAL A 154 -9.70 14.01 -2.43
C VAL A 154 -11.04 13.30 -2.64
N ASP A 155 -11.24 12.15 -2.01
CA ASP A 155 -12.50 11.41 -2.09
C ASP A 155 -13.59 12.01 -1.18
N ASP A 156 -14.79 11.43 -1.24
CA ASP A 156 -15.94 11.88 -0.44
C ASP A 156 -15.72 11.66 1.08
N SER A 157 -14.81 10.76 1.46
CA SER A 157 -14.40 10.49 2.84
C SER A 157 -13.32 11.46 3.35
N GLY A 158 -12.75 12.27 2.46
CA GLY A 158 -11.74 13.29 2.75
C GLY A 158 -10.29 12.80 2.67
N ASN A 159 -10.04 11.59 2.17
CA ASN A 159 -8.71 11.02 2.01
C ASN A 159 -8.07 11.46 0.68
N LEU A 160 -6.74 11.62 0.67
CA LEU A 160 -5.99 12.08 -0.50
C LEU A 160 -5.54 10.91 -1.38
N HIS A 161 -5.99 10.86 -2.62
CA HIS A 161 -5.45 10.01 -3.68
C HIS A 161 -4.30 10.76 -4.35
N ALA A 162 -3.07 10.52 -3.87
CA ALA A 162 -1.90 11.30 -4.25
C ALA A 162 -1.37 10.91 -5.64
N MET A 163 -1.21 9.61 -5.87
CA MET A 163 -0.67 9.04 -7.10
C MET A 163 -1.46 7.78 -7.48
N ALA A 164 -1.50 7.50 -8.78
CA ALA A 164 -2.15 6.30 -9.30
C ALA A 164 -1.29 5.64 -10.38
N SER A 165 -1.32 4.33 -10.41
CA SER A 165 -0.81 3.49 -11.50
C SER A 165 -1.78 2.34 -11.75
N THR A 166 -1.38 1.40 -12.61
CA THR A 166 -2.15 0.23 -12.96
C THR A 166 -1.44 -1.05 -12.55
N TYR A 167 -2.23 -2.11 -12.44
CA TYR A 167 -1.71 -3.46 -12.30
C TYR A 167 -2.53 -4.39 -13.20
N ARG A 168 -1.93 -5.50 -13.61
CA ARG A 168 -2.64 -6.54 -14.37
C ARG A 168 -3.22 -7.56 -13.40
N HIS A 169 -4.53 -7.73 -13.44
CA HIS A 169 -5.23 -8.84 -12.80
C HIS A 169 -5.53 -9.93 -13.84
N ARG A 170 -5.62 -11.19 -13.43
CA ARG A 170 -5.90 -12.36 -14.29
C ARG A 170 -7.12 -12.17 -15.20
N THR A 171 -8.10 -11.38 -14.77
CA THR A 171 -9.40 -11.21 -15.45
C THR A 171 -9.69 -9.80 -15.94
N LYS A 172 -8.91 -8.78 -15.54
CA LYS A 172 -9.15 -7.36 -15.84
C LYS A 172 -7.88 -6.52 -15.61
N GLY A 173 -7.85 -5.31 -16.14
CA GLY A 173 -6.87 -4.30 -15.70
C GLY A 173 -7.44 -3.53 -14.53
N ASP A 174 -6.63 -3.26 -13.52
CA ASP A 174 -7.08 -2.67 -12.26
C ASP A 174 -6.15 -1.54 -11.79
N THR A 175 -6.59 -0.79 -10.79
CA THR A 175 -5.90 0.42 -10.32
C THR A 175 -5.18 0.15 -9.00
N ILE A 176 -3.99 0.74 -8.85
CA ILE A 176 -3.28 0.84 -7.58
C ILE A 176 -3.01 2.31 -7.29
N GLN A 177 -3.23 2.75 -6.06
CA GLN A 177 -3.12 4.16 -5.69
C GLN A 177 -2.36 4.36 -4.38
N ALA A 178 -1.62 5.46 -4.28
CA ALA A 178 -0.98 5.91 -3.06
C ALA A 178 -1.96 6.82 -2.30
N ILE A 179 -2.41 6.39 -1.11
CA ILE A 179 -3.50 7.04 -0.38
C ILE A 179 -3.03 7.71 0.91
N GLY A 180 -3.17 9.03 0.99
CA GLY A 180 -2.99 9.81 2.22
C GLY A 180 -4.25 9.79 3.08
N PHE A 181 -4.33 8.85 4.02
CA PHE A 181 -5.43 8.76 4.97
C PHE A 181 -5.45 9.92 5.97
N LEU A 182 -6.64 10.42 6.30
CA LEU A 182 -6.85 11.38 7.37
C LEU A 182 -6.47 10.80 8.73
N ARG A 183 -5.81 11.59 9.58
CA ARG A 183 -5.53 11.23 10.97
C ARG A 183 -6.38 12.06 11.92
N ALA A 184 -6.90 11.43 12.98
CA ALA A 184 -7.41 12.20 14.11
C ALA A 184 -6.25 12.78 14.91
N ARG A 185 -6.35 14.08 15.21
CA ARG A 185 -5.35 14.83 15.98
C ARG A 185 -5.59 14.74 17.47
#